data_AF-A0A5A5T9D8-F1
#
_entry.id   AF-A0A5A5T9D8-F1
#
_cell.length_a   1.000
_cell.length_b   1.000
_cell.length_c   1.000
_cell.angle_alpha   90.00
_cell.angle_beta   90.00
_cell.angle_gamma   90.00
#
_symmetry.space_group_name_H-M   'P 1'
#
loop_
_entity.id
_entity.type
_entity.pdbx_description
1 polymer ?
#
loop_
_entity_poly.entity_id
_entity_poly.type
_entity_poly.pdbx_seq_one_letter_code
_entity_poly.pdbx_strand_id
1 'polypeptide(L)'
;METHTPFPPLVAQKLEIFEQLQPEFEQLFLFAEQVQGQQRFATLTVADVVRYLHALWMEECRTSLLSISKTVKEYAGQRCLDLLQHWQINGDTASVVDFLTHKLDMLSLVEITRRMQEARTQQGENGPVQRLVHGQRVMLNRSMNLLLMLDAIFSLSPQELTKSVHAACQRYGHLPEQIEQQRAAMQSPLYAYMPHQILAERNILLMNTLGRQITSHDLANTNEELQNE
;
A
#
# COMPACT_ATOMS: atom_id res chain seq x y z
N MET A 1 24.56 -29.35 21.71
CA MET A 1 24.83 -28.21 20.81
C MET A 1 23.61 -27.31 20.89
N GLU A 2 23.58 -26.42 21.88
CA GLU A 2 22.52 -25.42 22.00
C GLU A 2 22.87 -24.30 21.02
N THR A 3 22.06 -24.15 19.98
CA THR A 3 22.13 -22.99 19.09
C THR A 3 21.71 -21.77 19.90
N HIS A 4 22.68 -21.06 20.48
CA HIS A 4 22.43 -19.75 21.07
C HIS A 4 21.91 -18.83 19.98
N THR A 5 20.59 -18.61 19.96
CA THR A 5 20.01 -17.53 19.17
C THR A 5 20.52 -16.22 19.77
N PRO A 6 21.18 -15.33 19.01
CA PRO A 6 21.87 -14.17 19.57
C PRO A 6 20.91 -13.05 20.06
N PHE A 7 19.62 -13.33 20.13
CA PHE A 7 18.55 -12.40 20.47
C PHE A 7 17.34 -13.14 21.09
N PRO A 8 16.41 -12.42 21.76
CA PRO A 8 15.27 -13.02 22.44
C PRO A 8 14.43 -13.93 21.54
N PRO A 9 13.82 -15.02 22.07
CA PRO A 9 13.01 -15.94 21.27
C PRO A 9 11.88 -15.26 20.47
N LEU A 10 11.26 -14.22 21.04
CA LEU A 10 10.21 -13.46 20.36
C LEU A 10 10.73 -12.67 19.14
N VAL A 11 11.97 -12.18 19.19
CA VAL A 11 12.62 -11.53 18.04
C VAL A 11 12.87 -12.54 16.92
N ALA A 12 13.28 -13.76 17.27
CA ALA A 12 13.43 -14.85 16.30
C ALA A 12 12.11 -15.21 15.62
N GLN A 13 11.04 -15.38 16.40
CA GLN A 13 9.72 -15.68 15.86
C GLN A 13 9.20 -14.56 14.95
N LYS A 14 9.38 -13.29 15.33
CA LYS A 14 9.02 -12.14 14.49
C LYS A 14 9.73 -12.17 13.13
N LEU A 15 11.02 -12.47 13.12
CA LEU A 15 11.82 -12.58 11.89
C LEU A 15 11.38 -13.75 11.03
N GLU A 16 11.21 -14.93 11.62
CA GLU A 16 10.78 -16.15 10.92
C GLU A 16 9.42 -15.95 10.23
N ILE A 17 8.45 -15.39 10.94
CA ILE A 17 7.14 -15.07 10.37
C ILE A 17 7.25 -14.01 9.28
N PHE A 18 8.08 -12.99 9.48
CA PHE A 18 8.28 -11.97 8.45
C PHE A 18 8.94 -12.54 7.19
N GLU A 19 9.92 -13.44 7.31
CA GLU A 19 10.59 -14.08 6.17
C GLU A 19 9.60 -14.90 5.32
N GLN A 20 8.62 -15.55 5.95
CA GLN A 20 7.55 -16.25 5.23
C GLN A 20 6.63 -15.29 4.46
N LEU A 21 6.34 -14.12 5.05
CA LEU A 21 5.45 -13.11 4.47
C LEU A 21 6.14 -12.17 3.46
N GLN A 22 7.46 -12.12 3.46
CA GLN A 22 8.21 -11.13 2.70
C GLN A 22 7.96 -11.16 1.19
N PRO A 23 7.93 -12.32 0.49
CA PRO A 23 7.71 -12.33 -0.95
C PRO A 23 6.37 -11.69 -1.35
N GLU A 24 5.32 -11.96 -0.58
CA GLU A 24 4.00 -11.36 -0.78
C GLU A 24 4.01 -9.86 -0.44
N PHE A 25 4.63 -9.48 0.68
CA PHE A 25 4.78 -8.07 1.05
C PHE A 25 5.48 -7.26 -0.04
N GLU A 26 6.59 -7.74 -0.61
CA GLU A 26 7.33 -7.00 -1.64
C GLU A 26 6.46 -6.73 -2.89
N GLN A 27 5.71 -7.73 -3.34
CA GLN A 27 4.81 -7.59 -4.49
C GLN A 27 3.65 -6.62 -4.21
N LEU A 28 3.09 -6.66 -3.01
CA LEU A 28 1.99 -5.80 -2.61
C LEU A 28 2.43 -4.38 -2.33
N PHE A 29 3.65 -4.20 -1.82
CA PHE A 29 4.25 -2.89 -1.62
C PHE A 29 4.41 -2.16 -2.96
N LEU A 30 4.99 -2.83 -3.96
CA LEU A 30 5.12 -2.26 -5.30
C LEU A 30 3.75 -1.92 -5.91
N PHE A 31 2.76 -2.81 -5.76
CA PHE A 31 1.40 -2.54 -6.22
C PHE A 31 0.77 -1.34 -5.50
N ALA A 32 0.93 -1.22 -4.18
CA ALA A 32 0.42 -0.09 -3.43
C ALA A 32 1.06 1.23 -3.88
N GLU A 33 2.37 1.25 -4.15
CA GLU A 33 3.08 2.42 -4.68
C GLU A 33 2.59 2.80 -6.09
N GLN A 34 2.38 1.81 -6.95
CA GLN A 34 1.78 2.01 -8.28
C GLN A 34 0.40 2.65 -8.16
N VAL A 35 -0.49 2.09 -7.33
CA VAL A 35 -1.83 2.64 -7.07
C VAL A 35 -1.74 4.07 -6.51
N GLN A 36 -0.76 4.33 -5.63
CA GLN A 36 -0.51 5.64 -5.04
C GLN A 36 0.11 6.67 -5.98
N GLY A 37 0.36 6.30 -7.24
CA GLY A 37 0.64 7.24 -8.33
C GLY A 37 1.93 6.99 -9.09
N GLN A 38 2.76 6.03 -8.67
CA GLN A 38 3.96 5.67 -9.44
C GLN A 38 3.63 5.13 -10.83
N GLN A 39 2.41 4.62 -11.03
CA GLN A 39 1.92 4.19 -12.32
C GLN A 39 0.48 4.65 -12.55
N ARG A 40 0.17 4.97 -13.80
CA ARG A 40 -1.21 5.11 -14.26
C ARG A 40 -1.70 3.77 -14.78
N PHE A 41 -2.77 3.25 -14.17
CA PHE A 41 -3.42 2.06 -14.70
C PHE A 41 -4.34 2.42 -15.87
N ALA A 42 -4.46 1.52 -16.83
CA ALA A 42 -5.45 1.64 -17.91
C ALA A 42 -6.83 1.14 -17.46
N THR A 43 -6.85 0.11 -16.62
CA THR A 43 -8.06 -0.46 -16.01
C THR A 43 -7.72 -0.96 -14.62
N LEU A 44 -8.73 -0.98 -13.75
CA LEU A 44 -8.68 -1.63 -12.43
C LEU A 44 -9.99 -2.39 -12.23
N THR A 45 -9.94 -3.42 -11.41
CA THR A 45 -11.08 -4.28 -11.08
C THR A 45 -11.42 -4.21 -9.60
N VAL A 46 -12.56 -4.75 -9.20
CA VAL A 46 -12.90 -4.94 -7.78
C VAL A 46 -11.85 -5.79 -7.05
N ALA A 47 -11.24 -6.77 -7.73
CA ALA A 47 -10.17 -7.57 -7.14
C ALA A 47 -8.93 -6.73 -6.84
N ASP A 48 -8.64 -5.69 -7.64
CA ASP A 48 -7.53 -4.76 -7.41
C ASP A 48 -7.81 -3.84 -6.21
N VAL A 49 -9.07 -3.48 -5.97
CA VAL A 49 -9.47 -2.76 -4.75
C VAL A 49 -9.20 -3.61 -3.52
N VAL A 50 -9.63 -4.89 -3.53
CA VAL A 50 -9.37 -5.82 -2.44
C VAL A 50 -7.86 -6.05 -2.27
N ARG A 51 -7.11 -6.19 -3.37
CA ARG A 51 -5.64 -6.30 -3.35
C ARG A 51 -4.99 -5.07 -2.72
N TYR A 52 -5.50 -3.87 -2.99
CA TYR A 52 -4.98 -2.63 -2.40
C TYR A 52 -5.25 -2.59 -0.89
N LEU A 53 -6.45 -2.93 -0.44
CA LEU A 53 -6.77 -3.05 1.00
C LEU A 53 -5.90 -4.11 1.69
N HIS A 54 -5.66 -5.24 1.02
CA HIS A 54 -4.76 -6.29 1.50
C HIS A 54 -3.30 -5.81 1.58
N ALA A 55 -2.82 -5.03 0.61
CA ALA A 55 -1.48 -4.45 0.65
C ALA A 55 -1.28 -3.54 1.87
N LEU A 56 -2.29 -2.72 2.21
CA LEU A 56 -2.27 -1.87 3.41
C LEU A 56 -2.30 -2.69 4.71
N TRP A 57 -3.00 -3.82 4.72
CA TRP A 57 -2.96 -4.77 5.82
C TRP A 57 -1.56 -5.41 5.98
N MET A 58 -0.93 -5.82 4.89
CA MET A 58 0.42 -6.39 4.90
C MET A 58 1.48 -5.39 5.37
N GLU A 59 1.28 -4.10 5.11
CA GLU A 59 2.12 -3.03 5.65
C GLU A 59 2.02 -2.90 7.18
N GLU A 60 0.82 -3.05 7.76
CA GLU A 60 0.62 -3.11 9.22
C GLU A 60 1.30 -4.35 9.82
N CYS A 61 1.21 -5.50 9.15
CA CYS A 61 1.89 -6.73 9.56
C CYS A 61 3.41 -6.53 9.61
N ARG A 62 4.01 -5.97 8.55
CA ARG A 62 5.45 -5.65 8.52
C ARG A 62 5.82 -4.70 9.65
N THR A 63 5.08 -3.61 9.82
CA THR A 63 5.35 -2.59 10.84
C THR A 63 5.39 -3.22 12.24
N SER A 64 4.45 -4.12 12.51
CA SER A 64 4.34 -4.81 13.80
C SER A 64 5.41 -5.89 14.00
N LEU A 65 5.68 -6.71 12.97
CA LEU A 65 6.69 -7.78 13.03
C LEU A 65 8.11 -7.20 13.14
N LEU A 66 8.42 -6.17 12.36
CA LEU A 66 9.71 -5.47 12.39
C LEU A 66 9.78 -4.37 13.46
N SER A 67 8.76 -4.29 14.33
CA SER A 67 8.69 -3.42 15.51
C SER A 67 9.05 -1.97 15.23
N ILE A 68 8.42 -1.41 14.20
CA ILE A 68 8.55 -0.02 13.81
C ILE A 68 7.62 0.81 14.69
N SER A 69 8.14 1.90 15.26
CA SER A 69 7.35 2.79 16.11
C SER A 69 6.15 3.36 15.35
N LYS A 70 4.95 3.25 15.94
CA LYS A 70 3.69 3.81 15.40
C LYS A 70 3.62 5.34 15.45
N THR A 71 4.69 6.02 15.85
CA THR A 71 4.78 7.50 15.81
C THR A 71 4.73 8.07 14.39
N VAL A 72 4.87 7.23 13.36
CA VAL A 72 4.85 7.60 11.95
C VAL A 72 3.56 7.06 11.31
N LYS A 73 2.47 7.84 11.36
CA LYS A 73 1.14 7.57 10.77
C LYS A 73 0.48 6.25 11.22
N GLU A 74 -0.76 6.33 11.69
CA GLU A 74 -1.61 5.14 11.85
C GLU A 74 -1.78 4.44 10.49
N TYR A 75 -1.09 3.32 10.34
CA TYR A 75 -1.29 2.41 9.22
C TYR A 75 -2.71 1.85 9.36
N ALA A 76 -3.50 2.03 8.30
CA ALA A 76 -4.93 1.71 8.33
C ALA A 76 -5.21 0.21 8.14
N GLY A 77 -4.25 -0.67 8.39
CA GLY A 77 -4.35 -2.10 8.11
C GLY A 77 -5.50 -2.77 8.86
N GLN A 78 -5.69 -2.46 10.15
CA GLN A 78 -6.85 -2.96 10.90
C GLN A 78 -8.18 -2.45 10.33
N ARG A 79 -8.25 -1.16 9.98
CA ARG A 79 -9.42 -0.58 9.29
C ARG A 79 -9.69 -1.28 7.96
N CYS A 80 -8.67 -1.72 7.23
CA CYS A 80 -8.85 -2.47 5.98
C CYS A 80 -9.52 -3.84 6.23
N LEU A 81 -9.18 -4.53 7.31
CA LEU A 81 -9.86 -5.77 7.70
C LEU A 81 -11.34 -5.53 8.01
N ASP A 82 -11.66 -4.46 8.75
CA ASP A 82 -13.05 -4.10 9.07
C ASP A 82 -13.84 -3.77 7.80
N LEU A 83 -13.25 -3.01 6.88
CA LEU A 83 -13.83 -2.69 5.58
C LEU A 83 -14.11 -3.96 4.76
N LEU A 84 -13.12 -4.86 4.64
CA LEU A 84 -13.29 -6.12 3.91
C LEU A 84 -14.37 -7.02 4.52
N GLN A 85 -14.49 -7.03 5.86
CA GLN A 85 -15.51 -7.81 6.53
C GLN A 85 -16.92 -7.22 6.30
N HIS A 86 -17.10 -5.92 6.55
CA HIS A 86 -18.40 -5.27 6.37
C HIS A 86 -18.83 -5.23 4.90
N TRP A 87 -17.88 -5.11 3.96
CA TRP A 87 -18.20 -5.17 2.54
C TRP A 87 -18.75 -6.54 2.13
N GLN A 88 -18.21 -7.63 2.71
CA GLN A 88 -18.70 -8.98 2.44
C GLN A 88 -20.03 -9.30 3.13
N ILE A 89 -20.21 -8.90 4.40
CA ILE A 89 -21.39 -9.28 5.19
C ILE A 89 -22.57 -8.35 4.89
N ASN A 90 -22.33 -7.04 4.89
CA ASN A 90 -23.38 -6.03 4.83
C ASN A 90 -23.52 -5.40 3.44
N GLY A 91 -22.59 -5.68 2.52
CA GLY A 91 -22.52 -4.96 1.24
C GLY A 91 -22.16 -3.48 1.42
N ASP A 92 -21.44 -3.12 2.49
CA ASP A 92 -21.11 -1.73 2.82
C ASP A 92 -20.03 -1.14 1.89
N THR A 93 -20.44 -0.87 0.66
CA THR A 93 -19.61 -0.23 -0.35
C THR A 93 -19.30 1.23 0.00
N ALA A 94 -20.17 1.92 0.75
CA ALA A 94 -20.01 3.33 1.08
C ALA A 94 -18.76 3.57 1.95
N SER A 95 -18.55 2.74 2.99
CA SER A 95 -17.35 2.85 3.83
C SER A 95 -16.06 2.58 3.06
N VAL A 96 -16.08 1.70 2.05
CA VAL A 96 -14.93 1.42 1.19
C VAL A 96 -14.63 2.62 0.28
N VAL A 97 -15.66 3.21 -0.33
CA VAL A 97 -15.52 4.39 -1.18
C VAL A 97 -14.99 5.59 -0.38
N ASP A 98 -15.52 5.83 0.83
CA ASP A 98 -15.02 6.87 1.74
C ASP A 98 -13.54 6.65 2.04
N PHE A 99 -13.16 5.41 2.39
CA PHE A 99 -11.78 5.08 2.69
C PHE A 99 -10.84 5.30 1.50
N LEU A 100 -11.21 4.82 0.30
CA LEU A 100 -10.41 5.00 -0.90
C LEU A 100 -10.26 6.47 -1.25
N THR A 101 -11.34 7.24 -1.16
CA THR A 101 -11.32 8.69 -1.37
C THR A 101 -10.35 9.33 -0.38
N HIS A 102 -10.49 9.07 0.92
CA HIS A 102 -9.60 9.67 1.92
C HIS A 102 -8.12 9.24 1.79
N LYS A 103 -7.86 8.03 1.26
CA LYS A 103 -6.50 7.51 1.07
C LYS A 103 -5.85 7.92 -0.24
N LEU A 104 -6.62 8.17 -1.28
CA LEU A 104 -6.11 8.44 -2.64
C LEU A 104 -6.38 9.86 -3.11
N ASP A 105 -7.41 10.52 -2.59
CA ASP A 105 -7.75 11.91 -2.87
C ASP A 105 -7.03 12.82 -1.88
N MET A 106 -5.85 13.32 -2.25
CA MET A 106 -5.12 14.31 -1.45
C MET A 106 -4.27 15.24 -2.32
N LEU A 107 -4.27 16.51 -1.90
CA LEU A 107 -3.59 17.72 -2.44
C LEU A 107 -4.22 18.35 -3.68
N SER A 108 -4.33 19.68 -3.65
CA SER A 108 -4.87 20.48 -4.73
C SER A 108 -3.89 20.52 -5.90
N LEU A 109 -4.28 19.94 -7.04
CA LEU A 109 -3.55 20.08 -8.31
C LEU A 109 -3.31 21.57 -8.65
N VAL A 110 -4.21 22.46 -8.23
CA VAL A 110 -4.07 23.91 -8.41
C VAL A 110 -2.83 24.42 -7.69
N GLU A 111 -2.59 24.01 -6.45
CA GLU A 111 -1.47 24.50 -5.65
C GLU A 111 -0.12 24.04 -6.20
N ILE A 112 0.00 22.79 -6.65
CA ILE A 112 1.24 22.31 -7.28
C ILE A 112 1.47 22.97 -8.63
N THR A 113 0.40 23.14 -9.41
CA THR A 113 0.48 23.85 -10.69
C THR A 113 0.96 25.29 -10.49
N ARG A 114 0.44 25.97 -9.47
CA ARG A 114 0.87 27.31 -9.07
C ARG A 114 2.35 27.35 -8.67
N ARG A 115 2.79 26.43 -7.78
CA ARG A 115 4.20 26.34 -7.35
C ARG A 115 5.16 26.05 -8.52
N MET A 116 4.74 25.25 -9.50
CA MET A 116 5.53 25.02 -10.71
C MET A 116 5.67 26.27 -11.57
N GLN A 117 4.58 27.01 -11.77
CA GLN A 117 4.61 28.28 -12.52
C GLN A 117 5.53 29.30 -11.84
N GLU A 118 5.45 29.42 -10.52
CA GLU A 118 6.33 30.26 -9.70
C GLU A 118 7.80 29.80 -9.79
N ALA A 119 8.07 28.49 -9.70
CA ALA A 119 9.44 27.96 -9.80
C ALA A 119 10.07 28.19 -11.19
N ARG A 120 9.30 28.02 -12.26
CA ARG A 120 9.76 28.26 -13.64
C ARG A 120 10.11 29.73 -13.90
N THR A 121 9.36 30.65 -13.31
CA THR A 121 9.59 32.08 -13.46
C THR A 121 10.77 32.60 -12.62
N GLN A 122 11.08 31.95 -11.49
CA GLN A 122 12.12 32.43 -10.55
C GLN A 122 13.50 31.74 -10.70
N GLN A 123 13.57 30.49 -11.16
CA GLN A 123 14.81 29.70 -11.05
C GLN A 123 15.30 29.05 -12.35
N GLY A 124 14.63 29.24 -13.49
CA GLY A 124 14.94 28.49 -14.73
C GLY A 124 14.71 26.98 -14.58
N GLU A 125 14.98 26.19 -15.63
CA GLU A 125 14.81 24.73 -15.61
C GLU A 125 15.90 24.04 -14.76
N ASN A 126 15.72 24.05 -13.45
CA ASN A 126 16.59 23.37 -12.49
C ASN A 126 15.89 22.18 -11.80
N GLY A 127 16.66 21.33 -11.11
CA GLY A 127 16.18 20.13 -10.40
C GLY A 127 14.95 20.30 -9.48
N PRO A 128 14.68 21.46 -8.84
CA PRO A 128 13.43 21.70 -8.12
C PRO A 128 12.17 21.64 -9.00
N VAL A 129 12.22 22.14 -10.24
CA VAL A 129 11.08 22.12 -11.18
C VAL A 129 10.77 20.68 -11.60
N GLN A 130 11.79 19.87 -11.88
CA GLN A 130 11.61 18.46 -12.25
C GLN A 130 10.94 17.65 -11.12
N ARG A 131 11.32 17.90 -9.86
CA ARG A 131 10.65 17.26 -8.71
C ARG A 131 9.18 17.67 -8.58
N LEU A 132 8.85 18.93 -8.85
CA LEU A 132 7.46 19.40 -8.84
C LEU A 132 6.65 18.79 -9.97
N VAL A 133 7.22 18.67 -11.18
CA VAL A 133 6.59 18.00 -12.34
C VAL A 133 6.33 16.52 -12.03
N HIS A 134 7.31 15.82 -11.48
CA HIS A 134 7.13 14.43 -11.05
C HIS A 134 6.05 14.31 -9.98
N GLY A 135 6.07 15.15 -8.94
CA GLY A 135 5.03 15.17 -7.91
C GLY A 135 3.62 15.43 -8.45
N GLN A 136 3.49 16.33 -9.44
CA GLN A 136 2.21 16.55 -10.13
C GLN A 136 1.75 15.30 -10.88
N ARG A 137 2.65 14.61 -11.59
CA ARG A 137 2.34 13.38 -12.33
C ARG A 137 1.87 12.28 -11.38
N VAL A 138 2.58 12.05 -10.29
CA VAL A 138 2.21 11.06 -9.26
C VAL A 138 0.81 11.35 -8.74
N MET A 139 0.49 12.61 -8.44
CA MET A 139 -0.84 12.97 -7.97
C MET A 139 -1.93 12.76 -9.01
N LEU A 140 -1.69 13.15 -10.27
CA LEU A 140 -2.64 12.93 -11.35
C LEU A 140 -2.92 11.43 -11.53
N ASN A 141 -1.87 10.60 -11.55
CA ASN A 141 -2.00 9.16 -11.65
C ASN A 141 -2.82 8.59 -10.49
N ARG A 142 -2.54 9.02 -9.26
CA ARG A 142 -3.29 8.59 -8.07
C ARG A 142 -4.78 8.93 -8.17
N SER A 143 -5.12 10.15 -8.59
CA SER A 143 -6.53 10.55 -8.80
C SER A 143 -7.19 9.74 -9.91
N MET A 144 -6.48 9.47 -11.01
CA MET A 144 -7.00 8.63 -12.08
C MET A 144 -7.22 7.17 -11.61
N ASN A 145 -6.30 6.64 -10.82
CA ASN A 145 -6.42 5.29 -10.26
C ASN A 145 -7.61 5.20 -9.28
N LEU A 146 -7.85 6.23 -8.47
CA LEU A 146 -9.07 6.32 -7.64
C LEU A 146 -10.32 6.26 -8.52
N LEU A 147 -10.40 7.07 -9.57
CA LEU A 147 -11.56 7.07 -10.47
C LEU A 147 -11.78 5.69 -11.12
N LEU A 148 -10.72 5.00 -11.53
CA LEU A 148 -10.81 3.65 -12.07
C LEU A 148 -11.29 2.62 -11.03
N MET A 149 -10.86 2.73 -9.78
CA MET A 149 -11.36 1.88 -8.70
C MET A 149 -12.85 2.11 -8.42
N LEU A 150 -13.29 3.38 -8.43
CA LEU A 150 -14.69 3.73 -8.26
C LEU A 150 -15.54 3.25 -9.44
N ASP A 151 -15.05 3.42 -10.67
CA ASP A 151 -15.69 2.92 -11.88
C ASP A 151 -15.88 1.40 -11.82
N ALA A 152 -14.85 0.66 -11.40
CA ALA A 152 -14.92 -0.79 -11.23
C ALA A 152 -15.97 -1.24 -10.20
N ILE A 153 -16.13 -0.48 -9.10
CA ILE A 153 -17.12 -0.76 -8.06
C ILE A 153 -18.54 -0.44 -8.56
N PHE A 154 -18.73 0.71 -9.19
CA PHE A 154 -20.05 1.21 -9.58
C PHE A 154 -20.59 0.61 -10.89
N SER A 155 -19.72 0.03 -11.71
CA SER A 155 -20.12 -0.62 -12.97
C SER A 155 -20.80 -1.97 -12.77
N LEU A 156 -20.66 -2.59 -11.60
CA LEU A 156 -21.27 -3.89 -11.30
C LEU A 156 -22.62 -3.74 -10.61
N SER A 157 -23.52 -4.69 -10.86
CA SER A 157 -24.71 -4.82 -10.02
C SER A 157 -24.32 -5.22 -8.58
N PRO A 158 -25.16 -4.95 -7.56
CA PRO A 158 -24.86 -5.32 -6.18
C PRO A 158 -24.49 -6.80 -6.01
N GLN A 159 -25.15 -7.70 -6.74
CA GLN A 159 -24.91 -9.14 -6.67
C GLN A 159 -23.57 -9.54 -7.28
N GLU A 160 -23.20 -8.95 -8.42
CA GLU A 160 -21.90 -9.18 -9.07
C GLU A 160 -20.75 -8.59 -8.25
N LEU A 161 -20.98 -7.44 -7.63
CA LEU A 161 -20.02 -6.82 -6.72
C LEU A 161 -19.75 -7.73 -5.53
N THR A 162 -20.79 -8.18 -4.82
CA THR A 162 -20.63 -9.10 -3.68
C THR A 162 -19.88 -10.37 -4.06
N LYS A 163 -20.20 -10.99 -5.21
CA LYS A 163 -19.49 -12.17 -5.70
C LYS A 163 -18.01 -11.88 -5.98
N SER A 164 -17.72 -10.75 -6.62
CA SER A 164 -16.35 -10.34 -6.95
C SER A 164 -15.52 -10.05 -5.71
N VAL A 165 -16.11 -9.34 -4.73
CA VAL A 165 -15.47 -9.07 -3.43
C VAL A 165 -15.19 -10.38 -2.71
N HIS A 166 -16.17 -11.28 -2.58
CA HIS A 166 -15.98 -12.54 -1.88
C HIS A 166 -14.90 -13.42 -2.54
N ALA A 167 -14.91 -13.53 -3.86
CA ALA A 167 -13.89 -14.27 -4.61
C ALA A 167 -12.48 -13.68 -4.42
N ALA A 168 -12.36 -12.35 -4.42
CA ALA A 168 -11.09 -11.68 -4.16
C ALA A 168 -10.63 -11.84 -2.70
N CYS A 169 -11.54 -11.69 -1.74
CA CYS A 169 -11.24 -11.90 -0.32
C CYS A 169 -10.79 -13.34 -0.06
N GLN A 170 -11.43 -14.34 -0.68
CA GLN A 170 -11.03 -15.74 -0.56
C GLN A 170 -9.59 -15.95 -1.04
N ARG A 171 -9.17 -15.31 -2.13
CA ARG A 171 -7.80 -15.41 -2.66
C ARG A 171 -6.74 -14.93 -1.67
N TYR A 172 -7.04 -13.87 -0.91
CA TYR A 172 -6.12 -13.27 0.06
C TYR A 172 -6.33 -13.75 1.50
N GLY A 173 -7.17 -14.77 1.70
CA GLY A 173 -7.44 -15.30 3.05
C GLY A 173 -8.19 -14.32 3.95
N HIS A 174 -9.14 -13.57 3.39
CA HIS A 174 -9.96 -12.57 4.07
C HIS A 174 -11.44 -12.94 4.11
N LEU A 175 -11.78 -14.23 4.21
CA LEU A 175 -13.14 -14.62 4.57
C LEU A 175 -13.46 -14.11 5.99
N PRO A 176 -14.74 -13.87 6.35
CA PRO A 176 -15.10 -13.28 7.64
C PRO A 176 -14.46 -13.95 8.85
N GLU A 177 -14.47 -15.29 8.91
CA GLU A 177 -13.84 -16.06 9.99
C GLU A 177 -12.31 -15.90 10.02
N GLN A 178 -11.68 -15.80 8.85
CA GLN A 178 -10.24 -15.58 8.74
C GLN A 178 -9.87 -14.16 9.19
N ILE A 179 -10.71 -13.16 8.90
CA ILE A 179 -10.53 -11.79 9.38
C ILE A 179 -10.59 -11.74 10.92
N GLU A 180 -11.51 -12.47 11.53
CA GLU A 180 -11.58 -12.59 12.99
C GLU A 180 -10.29 -13.20 13.58
N GLN A 181 -9.79 -14.28 12.97
CA GLN A 181 -8.51 -14.88 13.36
C GLN A 181 -7.33 -13.92 13.17
N GLN A 182 -7.27 -13.18 12.07
CA GLN A 182 -6.23 -12.18 11.80
C GLN A 182 -6.24 -11.06 12.85
N ARG A 183 -7.42 -10.53 13.19
CA ARG A 183 -7.55 -9.50 14.25
C ARG A 183 -7.18 -10.06 15.62
N ALA A 184 -7.55 -11.31 15.93
CA ALA A 184 -7.16 -11.96 17.17
C ALA A 184 -5.63 -12.18 17.25
N ALA A 185 -5.00 -12.60 16.14
CA ALA A 185 -3.55 -12.79 16.05
C ALA A 185 -2.78 -11.50 16.34
N MET A 186 -3.31 -10.34 15.91
CA MET A 186 -2.70 -9.01 16.19
C MET A 186 -2.63 -8.66 17.68
N GLN A 187 -3.44 -9.30 18.53
CA GLN A 187 -3.39 -9.10 19.98
C GLN A 187 -2.28 -9.94 20.65
N SER A 188 -1.62 -10.83 19.90
CA SER A 188 -0.55 -11.66 20.44
C SER A 188 0.76 -10.87 20.62
N PRO A 189 1.68 -11.35 21.50
CA PRO A 189 3.00 -10.75 21.67
C PRO A 189 3.81 -10.64 20.36
N LEU A 190 3.50 -11.46 19.35
CA LEU A 190 4.14 -11.46 18.03
C LEU A 190 3.98 -10.12 17.30
N TYR A 191 2.88 -9.40 17.52
CA TYR A 191 2.60 -8.12 16.88
C TYR A 191 2.78 -6.92 17.82
N ALA A 192 3.11 -7.16 19.09
CA ALA A 192 3.43 -6.11 20.05
C ALA A 192 4.75 -5.41 19.67
N TYR A 193 4.84 -4.12 20.00
CA TYR A 193 6.05 -3.33 19.78
C TYR A 193 7.19 -3.84 20.66
N MET A 194 8.29 -4.25 20.03
CA MET A 194 9.52 -4.69 20.70
C MET A 194 10.73 -4.11 19.96
N PRO A 195 11.25 -2.94 20.38
CA PRO A 195 12.39 -2.33 19.70
C PRO A 195 13.61 -3.25 19.81
N HIS A 196 14.16 -3.63 18.67
CA HIS A 196 15.36 -4.47 18.60
C HIS A 196 16.17 -4.13 17.34
N GLN A 197 17.49 -4.03 17.48
CA GLN A 197 18.38 -3.59 16.41
C GLN A 197 18.23 -4.43 15.13
N ILE A 198 18.23 -5.76 15.26
CA ILE A 198 18.11 -6.67 14.11
C ILE A 198 16.79 -6.48 13.34
N LEU A 199 15.67 -6.20 14.03
CA LEU A 199 14.39 -5.94 13.38
C LEU A 199 14.43 -4.64 12.58
N ALA A 200 15.05 -3.60 13.15
CA ALA A 200 15.24 -2.30 12.48
C ALA A 200 16.19 -2.42 11.26
N GLU A 201 17.30 -3.14 11.39
CA GLU A 201 18.22 -3.42 10.30
C GLU A 201 17.53 -4.18 9.17
N ARG A 202 16.73 -5.21 9.51
CA ARG A 202 15.95 -5.96 8.52
C ARG A 202 14.99 -5.06 7.76
N ASN A 203 14.30 -4.17 8.46
CA ASN A 203 13.42 -3.20 7.85
C ASN A 203 14.17 -2.23 6.90
N ILE A 204 15.30 -1.68 7.32
CA ILE A 204 16.10 -0.76 6.50
C ILE A 204 16.57 -1.45 5.22
N LEU A 205 17.09 -2.67 5.32
CA LEU A 205 17.57 -3.44 4.17
C LEU A 205 16.44 -3.72 3.15
N LEU A 206 15.27 -4.11 3.65
CA LEU A 206 14.09 -4.33 2.84
C LEU A 206 13.65 -3.06 2.12
N MET A 207 13.44 -1.96 2.87
CA MET A 207 12.96 -0.70 2.30
C MET A 207 13.96 -0.08 1.32
N ASN A 208 15.28 -0.22 1.56
CA ASN A 208 16.31 0.20 0.60
C ASN A 208 16.24 -0.61 -0.70
N THR A 209 15.93 -1.90 -0.61
CA THR A 209 15.79 -2.77 -1.79
C THR A 209 14.56 -2.38 -2.59
N LEU A 210 13.42 -2.18 -1.93
CA LEU A 210 12.18 -1.74 -2.56
C LEU A 210 12.29 -0.33 -3.15
N GLY A 211 12.95 0.59 -2.45
CA GLY A 211 13.22 1.94 -2.96
C GLY A 211 14.03 1.93 -4.27
N ARG A 212 15.07 1.09 -4.36
CA ARG A 212 15.83 0.91 -5.60
C ARG A 212 14.98 0.36 -6.74
N GLN A 213 14.10 -0.60 -6.45
CA GLN A 213 13.22 -1.19 -7.45
C GLN A 213 12.26 -0.14 -8.03
N ILE A 214 11.64 0.69 -7.18
CA ILE A 214 10.75 1.78 -7.62
C ILE A 214 11.50 2.76 -8.53
N THR A 215 12.67 3.26 -8.08
CA THR A 215 13.47 4.19 -8.88
C THR A 215 13.93 3.59 -10.22
N SER A 216 14.27 2.30 -10.25
CA SER A 216 14.63 1.62 -11.50
C SER A 216 13.46 1.48 -12.46
N HIS A 217 12.24 1.27 -11.94
CA HIS A 217 11.02 1.16 -12.74
C HIS A 217 10.59 2.52 -13.30
N ASP A 218 10.78 3.60 -12.55
CA ASP A 218 10.53 4.97 -13.01
C ASP A 218 11.46 5.37 -14.17
N LEU A 219 12.73 4.99 -14.09
CA LEU A 219 13.72 5.25 -15.15
C LEU A 219 13.40 4.45 -16.42
N ALA A 220 12.90 3.21 -16.30
CA ALA A 220 12.50 2.40 -17.43
C ALA A 220 11.25 2.97 -18.14
N ASN A 221 10.21 3.35 -17.37
CA ASN A 221 8.99 3.94 -17.91
C ASN A 221 9.25 5.30 -18.60
N THR A 222 10.16 6.12 -18.05
CA THR A 222 10.54 7.40 -18.67
C THR A 222 11.25 7.21 -20.02
N ASN A 223 12.03 6.14 -20.18
CA ASN A 223 12.73 5.83 -21.42
C ASN A 223 11.80 5.24 -22.51
N GLU A 224 10.76 4.49 -22.13
CA GLU A 224 9.75 3.99 -23.08
C GLU A 224 8.81 5.09 -23.58
N GLU A 225 8.46 6.08 -22.74
CA GLU A 225 7.70 7.27 -23.16
C GLU A 225 8.49 8.11 -24.18
N LEU A 226 9.81 8.25 -24.01
CA LEU A 226 10.69 9.01 -24.91
C LEU A 226 11.04 8.31 -26.23
N GLN A 227 10.82 7.00 -26.34
CA GLN A 227 11.06 6.22 -27.57
C GLN A 227 9.82 6.12 -28.47
N ASN A 228 8.65 6.55 -27.97
CA ASN A 228 7.39 6.52 -28.69
C ASN A 228 6.89 7.92 -29.11
N GLU A 229 7.71 8.96 -28.94
CA GLU A 229 7.56 10.31 -29.53
C GLU A 229 8.45 10.50 -30.75
#